data_AF-A0A536KT63-F1
#
_entry.id   AF-A0A536KT63-F1
#
_cell.length_a   1.000
_cell.length_b   1.000
_cell.length_c   1.000
_cell.angle_alpha   90.00
_cell.angle_beta   90.00
_cell.angle_gamma   90.00
#
_symmetry.space_group_name_H-M   'P 1'
#
loop_
_entity.id
_entity.type
_entity.pdbx_description
1 polymer ?
#
loop_
_entity_poly.entity_id
_entity_poly.type
_entity_poly.pdbx_seq_one_letter_code
_entity_poly.pdbx_strand_id
1 'polypeptide(L)'
;MGQGDGPAPLQGHRRGGALRVGGGVENNTSFVRAVRSGTRLHAVATPLTRGRKSQLWEGRILDDQERLIAVGRVRLLCLPADDALAGEVPRVQR
;
A
#
# COMPACT_ATOMS: atom_id res chain seq x y z
N MET A 1 17.70 -15.41 35.51
CA MET A 1 16.26 -15.25 35.18
C MET A 1 16.22 -14.32 33.98
N GLY A 2 15.98 -14.86 32.78
CA GLY A 2 16.18 -14.17 31.50
C GLY A 2 14.94 -13.40 31.04
N GLN A 3 15.14 -12.15 30.63
CA GLN A 3 14.26 -11.37 29.75
C GLN A 3 15.12 -11.16 28.49
N GLY A 4 14.78 -11.62 27.28
CA GLY A 4 13.50 -11.57 26.61
C GLY A 4 13.72 -10.70 25.37
N ASP A 5 14.47 -11.22 24.39
CA ASP A 5 14.68 -10.60 23.07
C ASP A 5 13.32 -10.49 22.35
N GLY A 6 12.67 -9.34 22.45
CA GLY A 6 11.53 -8.96 21.61
C GLY A 6 12.02 -8.24 20.34
N PRO A 7 11.28 -8.31 19.22
CA PRO A 7 11.68 -7.61 18.00
C PRO A 7 11.70 -6.09 18.24
N ALA A 8 12.83 -5.47 17.92
CA ALA A 8 13.09 -4.05 18.10
C ALA A 8 12.11 -3.16 17.29
N PRO A 9 11.68 -2.00 17.82
CA PRO A 9 10.79 -1.09 17.12
C PRO A 9 11.47 -0.45 15.90
N LEU A 10 10.67 -0.09 14.88
CA LEU A 10 11.06 0.56 13.62
C LEU A 10 11.62 1.98 13.82
N GLN A 11 12.75 2.13 14.52
CA GLN A 11 13.43 3.41 14.71
C GLN A 11 14.87 3.27 14.23
N GLY A 12 15.07 3.47 12.92
CA GLY A 12 16.37 3.47 12.28
C GLY A 12 16.52 4.69 11.40
N HIS A 13 16.94 5.81 11.99
CA HIS A 13 17.28 7.03 11.29
C HIS A 13 18.58 6.82 10.50
N ARG A 14 18.49 6.36 9.25
CA ARG A 14 19.62 6.36 8.30
C ARG A 14 19.38 7.40 7.22
N ARG A 15 20.29 8.38 7.19
CA ARG A 15 20.38 9.45 6.18
C ARG A 15 20.67 8.85 4.80
N GLY A 16 19.60 8.58 4.06
CA GLY A 16 19.57 8.33 2.63
C GLY A 16 18.12 8.56 2.21
N GLY A 17 17.84 9.75 1.65
CA GLY A 17 16.49 10.33 1.55
C GLY A 17 15.42 9.33 1.10
N ALA A 18 14.67 8.80 2.06
CA ALA A 18 13.62 7.84 1.81
C ALA A 18 12.53 8.52 0.97
N LEU A 19 12.13 7.91 -0.14
CA LEU A 19 10.96 8.36 -0.87
C LEU A 19 9.73 7.80 -0.16
N ARG A 20 8.78 8.68 0.14
CA ARG A 20 7.47 8.28 0.63
C ARG A 20 6.51 8.21 -0.54
N VAL A 21 5.61 7.23 -0.51
CA VAL A 21 4.47 7.23 -1.43
C VAL A 21 3.58 8.39 -1.03
N GLY A 22 3.49 9.38 -1.90
CA GLY A 22 2.60 10.52 -1.72
C GLY A 22 1.15 10.07 -1.88
N GLY A 23 0.79 9.46 -3.00
CA GLY A 23 -0.60 9.04 -3.19
C GLY A 23 -0.80 8.28 -4.48
N GLY A 24 -1.99 7.70 -4.63
CA GLY A 24 -2.44 7.14 -5.90
C GLY A 24 -2.79 8.27 -6.86
N VAL A 25 -2.14 8.27 -8.01
CA VAL A 25 -2.48 9.18 -9.12
C VAL A 25 -3.53 8.54 -10.03
N GLU A 26 -3.47 7.21 -10.15
CA GLU A 26 -4.36 6.42 -10.98
C GLU A 26 -4.62 5.07 -10.29
N ASN A 27 -5.87 4.66 -10.23
CA ASN A 27 -6.27 3.33 -9.79
C ASN A 27 -7.34 2.78 -10.73
N ASN A 28 -7.01 1.67 -11.39
CA ASN A 28 -7.98 0.86 -12.12
C ASN A 28 -8.17 -0.47 -11.38
N THR A 29 -9.41 -0.81 -11.03
CA THR A 29 -9.74 -2.09 -10.39
C THR A 29 -10.94 -2.72 -11.07
N SER A 30 -10.80 -4.00 -11.41
CA SER A 30 -11.87 -4.84 -11.93
C SER A 30 -12.27 -5.86 -10.88
N PHE A 31 -13.56 -5.89 -10.54
CA PHE A 31 -14.15 -6.90 -9.66
C PHE A 31 -14.68 -8.06 -10.51
N VAL A 32 -14.07 -9.23 -10.34
CA VAL A 32 -14.41 -10.41 -11.14
C VAL A 32 -15.43 -11.31 -10.44
N ARG A 33 -15.58 -11.20 -9.11
CA ARG A 33 -16.52 -12.00 -8.33
C ARG A 33 -17.04 -11.23 -7.12
N ALA A 34 -18.33 -11.38 -6.82
CA ALA A 34 -18.92 -10.87 -5.59
C ALA A 34 -18.52 -11.72 -4.37
N VAL A 35 -18.37 -11.08 -3.22
CA VAL A 35 -18.04 -11.74 -1.95
C VAL A 35 -19.04 -11.34 -0.87
N ARG A 36 -19.23 -12.20 0.13
CA ARG A 36 -20.14 -11.94 1.26
C ARG A 36 -19.41 -11.15 2.35
N SER A 37 -20.16 -10.39 3.14
CA SER A 37 -19.62 -9.80 4.36
C SER A 37 -19.01 -10.88 5.27
N GLY A 38 -17.88 -10.57 5.91
CA GLY A 38 -17.11 -11.53 6.71
C GLY A 38 -16.24 -12.49 5.90
N THR A 39 -16.24 -12.43 4.56
CA THR A 39 -15.29 -13.21 3.74
C THR A 39 -13.88 -12.68 3.94
N ARG A 40 -12.95 -13.56 4.30
CA ARG A 40 -11.52 -13.22 4.37
C ARG A 40 -10.93 -13.11 2.96
N LEU A 41 -10.13 -12.07 2.75
CA LEU A 41 -9.46 -11.80 1.48
C LEU A 41 -7.96 -11.66 1.71
N HIS A 42 -7.19 -12.13 0.73
CA HIS A 42 -5.73 -12.00 0.66
C HIS A 42 -5.39 -11.11 -0.52
N ALA A 43 -4.62 -10.05 -0.29
CA ALA A 43 -4.17 -9.14 -1.33
C ALA A 43 -2.67 -9.27 -1.52
N VAL A 44 -2.24 -9.46 -2.77
CA VAL A 44 -0.82 -9.44 -3.17
C VAL A 44 -0.62 -8.34 -4.18
N ALA A 45 0.39 -7.51 -3.97
CA ALA A 45 0.78 -6.46 -4.91
C ALA A 45 2.19 -6.74 -5.45
N THR A 46 2.30 -6.85 -6.77
CA THR A 46 3.56 -7.05 -7.47
C THR A 46 3.99 -5.73 -8.11
N PRO A 47 5.22 -5.25 -7.88
CA PRO A 47 5.70 -4.04 -8.54
C PRO A 47 5.94 -4.33 -10.03
N LEU A 48 5.35 -3.52 -10.91
CA LEU A 48 5.67 -3.52 -12.33
C LEU A 48 6.85 -2.59 -12.62
N THR A 49 6.90 -1.43 -11.97
CA THR A 49 8.05 -0.51 -12.01
C THR A 49 8.25 0.20 -10.66
N ARG A 50 9.51 0.46 -10.29
CA ARG A 50 9.89 1.10 -9.02
C ARG A 50 10.76 2.34 -9.22
N GLY A 51 10.28 3.26 -10.05
CA GLY A 51 10.98 4.51 -10.33
C GLY A 51 11.02 5.46 -9.13
N ARG A 52 11.98 6.40 -9.13
CA ARG A 52 12.18 7.36 -8.04
C ARG A 52 10.97 8.28 -7.83
N LYS A 53 10.36 8.76 -8.92
CA LYS A 53 9.22 9.69 -8.90
C LYS A 53 7.87 9.00 -9.01
N SER A 54 7.81 7.82 -9.61
CA SER A 54 6.57 7.07 -9.78
C SER A 54 6.82 5.56 -9.73
N GLN A 55 5.89 4.85 -9.12
CA GLN A 55 5.86 3.39 -9.10
C GLN A 55 4.53 2.89 -9.65
N LEU A 56 4.57 1.79 -10.38
CA LEU A 56 3.38 1.12 -10.90
C LEU A 56 3.31 -0.28 -10.29
N TRP A 57 2.15 -0.63 -9.76
CA TRP A 57 1.91 -1.90 -9.08
C TRP A 57 0.68 -2.58 -9.66
N GLU A 58 0.72 -3.91 -9.77
CA GLU A 58 -0.44 -4.74 -10.04
C GLU A 58 -0.86 -5.44 -8.74
N GLY A 59 -2.12 -5.30 -8.36
CA GLY A 59 -2.73 -5.94 -7.20
C GLY A 59 -3.65 -7.07 -7.64
N ARG A 60 -3.61 -8.19 -6.91
CA ARG A 60 -4.56 -9.30 -7.00
C ARG A 60 -5.16 -9.56 -5.63
N ILE A 61 -6.48 -9.71 -5.58
CA ILE A 61 -7.23 -10.05 -4.38
C ILE A 61 -7.84 -11.44 -4.58
N LEU A 62 -7.55 -12.33 -3.64
CA LEU A 62 -7.98 -13.73 -3.60
C LEU A 62 -8.82 -13.98 -2.34
N ASP A 63 -9.69 -14.97 -2.34
CA ASP A 63 -10.31 -15.49 -1.12
C ASP A 63 -9.49 -16.66 -0.53
N ASP A 64 -9.95 -17.24 0.58
CA ASP A 64 -9.30 -18.40 1.22
C ASP A 64 -9.28 -19.68 0.35
N GLN A 65 -10.06 -19.70 -0.74
CA GLN A 65 -10.06 -20.80 -1.72
C GLN A 65 -9.19 -20.46 -2.94
N GLU A 66 -8.34 -19.44 -2.82
CA GLU A 66 -7.45 -18.93 -3.88
C GLU A 66 -8.18 -18.49 -5.16
N ARG A 67 -9.48 -18.14 -5.06
CA ARG A 67 -10.24 -17.65 -6.21
C ARG A 67 -10.02 -16.16 -6.38
N LEU A 68 -9.78 -15.72 -7.62
CA LEU A 68 -9.67 -14.29 -7.94
C LEU A 68 -11.00 -13.58 -7.66
N ILE A 69 -10.92 -12.52 -6.85
CA ILE A 69 -12.04 -11.65 -6.47
C ILE A 69 -11.92 -10.29 -7.18
N ALA A 70 -10.72 -9.71 -7.19
CA ALA A 70 -10.44 -8.48 -7.90
C ALA A 70 -9.00 -8.44 -8.39
N VAL A 71 -8.77 -7.67 -9.44
CA VAL A 71 -7.44 -7.35 -9.96
C VAL A 71 -7.41 -5.87 -10.30
N GLY A 72 -6.27 -5.23 -10.07
CA GLY A 72 -6.13 -3.81 -10.37
C GLY A 72 -4.69 -3.39 -10.60
N ARG A 73 -4.54 -2.17 -11.13
CA ARG A 73 -3.26 -1.49 -11.25
C ARG A 73 -3.36 -0.13 -10.57
N VAL A 74 -2.31 0.21 -9.82
CA VAL A 74 -2.19 1.51 -9.15
C VAL A 74 -0.88 2.17 -9.52
N ARG A 75 -0.95 3.44 -9.92
CA ARG A 75 0.20 4.31 -10.09
C ARG A 75 0.34 5.20 -8.88
N LEU A 76 1.49 5.12 -8.25
CA LEU A 76 1.85 5.88 -7.07
C LEU A 76 2.82 7.00 -7.46
N LEU A 77 2.59 8.20 -6.95
CA LEU A 77 3.60 9.26 -6.94
C LEU A 77 4.51 9.07 -5.72
N CYS A 78 5.81 9.16 -5.94
CA CYS A 78 6.82 9.09 -4.87
C CYS A 78 7.40 10.48 -4.66
N LEU A 79 7.25 10.98 -3.44
CA LEU A 79 7.73 12.27 -3.00
C LEU A 79 8.95 12.08 -2.08
N PRO A 80 9.92 13.00 -2.07
CA PRO A 80 10.90 13.08 -0.99
C PRO A 80 10.19 13.02 0.38
N ALA A 81 10.80 12.38 1.38
CA ALA A 81 10.18 12.23 2.70
C ALA A 81 9.71 13.56 3.33
N ASP A 82 10.37 14.66 2.97
CA ASP A 82 10.14 16.00 3.50
C ASP A 82 9.04 16.77 2.74
N ASP A 83 8.65 16.29 1.56
CA ASP A 83 7.53 16.87 0.81
C ASP A 83 6.22 16.29 1.36
N ALA A 84 5.48 17.14 2.08
CA ALA A 84 4.12 16.83 2.48
C ALA A 84 3.26 16.60 1.24
N LEU A 85 2.37 15.61 1.32
CA LEU A 85 1.25 15.51 0.39
C LEU A 85 0.50 16.84 0.37
N ALA A 86 0.40 17.46 -0.80
CA ALA A 86 -0.44 18.62 -1.01
C ALA A 86 -1.92 18.20 -0.94
N GLY A 87 -2.41 18.02 0.29
CA GLY A 87 -3.80 17.75 0.59
C GLY A 87 -4.01 18.12 2.05
N GLU A 88 -4.75 19.22 2.29
CA GLU A 88 -5.31 19.47 3.62
C GLU A 88 -6.00 18.19 4.10
N VAL A 89 -5.78 17.82 5.36
CA VAL A 89 -6.58 16.77 6.01
C VAL A 89 -8.04 17.24 5.89
N PRO A 90 -8.92 16.52 5.16
CA PRO A 90 -10.31 16.93 5.07
C PRO A 90 -10.84 16.96 6.50
N ARG A 91 -11.23 18.15 6.98
CA ARG A 91 -11.96 18.24 8.23
C ARG A 91 -13.26 17.49 8.01
N VAL A 92 -13.35 16.29 8.56
CA VAL A 92 -14.61 15.54 8.63
C VAL A 92 -15.54 16.37 9.51
N GLN A 93 -16.43 17.12 8.87
CA GLN A 93 -17.49 17.84 9.54
C GLN A 93 -18.52 16.78 9.97
N ARG A 94 -18.77 16.71 11.28
CA ARG A 94 -19.72 15.77 11.89
C ARG A 94 -21.16 16.19 11.62
#